data_AF-A0A2U1N7R1-F1
#
_entry.id   AF-A0A2U1N7R1-F1
#
_cell.length_a   1.000
_cell.length_b   1.000
_cell.length_c   1.000
_cell.angle_alpha   90.00
_cell.angle_beta   90.00
_cell.angle_gamma   90.00
#
_symmetry.space_group_name_H-M   'P 1'
#
loop_
_entity.id
_entity.type
_entity.pdbx_description
1 polymer ?
#
loop_
_entity_poly.entity_id
_entity_poly.type
_entity_poly.pdbx_seq_one_letter_code
_entity_poly.pdbx_strand_id
1 'polypeptide(L)'
;MVGIPVLAHKLVQIQSVIISKCLPEIVKKINERLNVLILELNKLPQSLTSIPDAMTAFIRIGGSLKETLHMILIRGEFDQESNNKQMYFDARLVEMLDQLSKELHTSFKFSENFLVEEIQVLKEANGIRLPHTLRPNVFYHLLQREVNNISSFPISFVNKVWGYLEVVCLKVLIDHCGNYPQFSVTLTKYMILNFHITIIMLQTCI
;
A
#
# COMPACT_ATOMS: atom_id res chain seq x y z
N MET A 1 -42.39 -64.58 33.71
CA MET A 1 -41.40 -63.62 34.25
C MET A 1 -40.17 -63.67 33.37
N VAL A 2 -39.79 -62.58 32.69
CA VAL A 2 -38.51 -62.50 31.99
C VAL A 2 -37.44 -62.22 33.06
N GLY A 3 -36.42 -63.09 33.15
CA GLY A 3 -35.37 -62.95 34.16
C GLY A 3 -34.53 -61.68 33.96
N ILE A 4 -34.09 -61.08 35.06
CA ILE A 4 -33.17 -59.92 35.08
C ILE A 4 -31.98 -60.09 34.11
N PRO A 5 -31.34 -61.26 33.97
CA PRO A 5 -30.24 -61.46 33.02
C PRO A 5 -30.64 -61.27 31.54
N VAL A 6 -31.85 -61.68 31.17
CA VAL A 6 -32.34 -61.57 29.79
C VAL A 6 -32.63 -60.11 29.44
N LEU A 7 -33.09 -59.32 30.41
CA LEU A 7 -33.33 -57.90 30.24
C LEU A 7 -32.01 -57.12 30.10
N ALA A 8 -31.02 -57.44 30.93
CA ALA A 8 -29.67 -56.87 30.84
C ALA A 8 -29.04 -57.15 29.47
N HIS A 9 -29.16 -58.39 28.97
CA HIS A 9 -28.66 -58.75 27.65
C HIS A 9 -29.33 -57.94 26.53
N LYS A 10 -30.66 -57.79 26.57
CA LYS A 10 -31.39 -56.97 25.57
C LYS A 10 -30.99 -55.49 25.62
N LEU A 11 -30.78 -54.93 26.80
CA LEU A 11 -30.32 -53.55 26.96
C LEU A 11 -28.93 -53.34 26.33
N VAL A 12 -28.00 -54.27 26.56
CA VAL A 12 -26.66 -54.23 25.94
C VAL A 12 -26.75 -54.32 24.42
N GLN A 13 -27.60 -55.21 23.88
CA GLN A 13 -27.81 -55.31 22.43
C GLN A 13 -28.37 -54.01 21.84
N ILE A 14 -29.37 -53.41 22.49
CA ILE A 14 -29.95 -52.13 22.04
C ILE A 14 -28.89 -51.01 22.10
N GLN A 15 -28.13 -50.91 23.18
CA GLN A 15 -27.06 -49.92 23.32
C GLN A 15 -25.97 -50.11 22.26
N SER A 16 -25.55 -51.35 21.99
CA SER A 16 -24.56 -51.67 20.95
C SER A 16 -25.04 -51.21 19.57
N VAL A 17 -26.31 -51.45 19.23
CA VAL A 17 -26.90 -51.00 17.96
C VAL A 17 -26.96 -49.47 17.88
N ILE A 18 -27.40 -48.79 18.95
CA ILE A 18 -27.44 -47.32 18.99
C ILE A 18 -26.04 -46.73 18.82
N ILE A 19 -25.05 -47.24 19.55
CA ILE A 19 -23.66 -46.80 19.45
C ILE A 19 -23.13 -47.01 18.03
N SER A 20 -23.35 -48.19 17.43
CA SER A 20 -22.88 -48.47 16.07
C SER A 20 -23.45 -47.52 15.01
N LYS A 21 -24.67 -47.01 15.21
CA LYS A 21 -25.33 -46.05 14.32
C LYS A 21 -24.88 -44.61 14.55
N CYS A 22 -24.64 -44.22 15.80
CA CYS A 22 -24.22 -42.86 16.14
C CYS A 22 -22.72 -42.62 15.95
N LEU A 23 -21.89 -43.66 16.12
CA LEU A 23 -20.43 -43.55 16.09
C LEU A 23 -19.88 -42.96 14.77
N PRO A 24 -20.35 -43.38 13.58
CA PRO A 24 -19.87 -42.80 12.31
C PRO A 24 -20.13 -41.30 12.21
N GLU A 25 -21.29 -40.83 12.67
CA GLU A 25 -21.66 -39.42 12.62
C GLU A 25 -20.86 -38.59 13.64
N ILE A 26 -20.60 -39.16 14.83
CA ILE A 26 -19.72 -38.55 15.84
C ILE A 26 -18.30 -38.40 15.27
N VAL A 27 -17.75 -39.45 14.68
CA VAL A 27 -16.42 -39.42 14.04
C VAL A 27 -16.37 -38.37 12.93
N LYS A 28 -17.41 -38.29 12.09
CA LYS A 28 -17.52 -37.27 11.04
C LYS A 28 -17.48 -35.85 11.63
N LYS A 29 -18.31 -35.57 12.65
CA LYS A 29 -18.35 -34.25 13.31
C LYS A 29 -17.02 -33.89 13.99
N ILE A 30 -16.33 -34.86 14.58
CA ILE A 30 -15.00 -34.66 15.15
C ILE A 30 -14.01 -34.30 14.04
N ASN A 31 -13.99 -35.05 12.93
CA ASN A 31 -13.10 -34.78 11.80
C ASN A 31 -13.36 -33.42 11.16
N GLU A 32 -14.64 -33.03 11.00
CA GLU A 32 -15.01 -31.70 10.50
C GLU A 32 -14.47 -30.60 11.42
N ARG A 33 -14.69 -30.70 12.74
CA ARG A 33 -14.16 -29.73 13.70
C ARG A 33 -12.64 -29.72 13.74
N LEU A 34 -12.00 -30.87 13.66
CA LEU A 34 -10.54 -30.99 13.62
C LEU A 34 -9.98 -30.30 12.38
N ASN A 35 -10.58 -30.49 11.21
CA ASN A 35 -10.16 -29.83 9.98
C ASN A 35 -10.27 -28.31 10.08
N VAL A 36 -11.35 -27.79 10.66
CA VAL A 36 -11.50 -26.35 10.91
C VAL A 36 -10.38 -25.84 11.83
N LEU A 37 -10.13 -26.53 12.95
CA LEU A 37 -9.07 -26.16 13.89
C LEU A 37 -7.67 -26.24 13.27
N ILE A 38 -7.40 -27.20 12.39
CA ILE A 38 -6.13 -27.30 11.66
C ILE A 38 -5.98 -26.12 10.70
N LEU A 39 -7.04 -25.73 10.00
CA LEU A 39 -7.04 -24.55 9.13
C LEU A 39 -6.79 -23.26 9.91
N GLU A 40 -7.37 -23.12 11.10
CA GLU A 40 -7.11 -21.98 12.00
C GLU A 40 -5.68 -22.02 12.56
N LEU A 41 -5.18 -23.19 12.96
CA LEU A 41 -3.82 -23.38 13.46
C LEU A 41 -2.77 -23.05 12.40
N ASN A 42 -3.02 -23.42 11.13
CA ASN A 42 -2.14 -23.08 10.01
C ASN A 42 -2.10 -21.57 9.71
N LYS A 43 -3.11 -20.81 10.15
CA LYS A 43 -3.11 -19.34 10.07
C LYS A 43 -2.34 -18.70 11.23
N LEU A 44 -2.08 -19.43 12.31
CA LEU A 44 -1.32 -18.92 13.44
C LEU A 44 0.17 -18.79 13.10
N PRO A 45 0.86 -17.80 13.67
CA PRO A 45 2.30 -17.65 13.52
C PRO A 45 3.02 -18.89 14.05
N GLN A 46 3.97 -19.42 13.29
CA GLN A 46 4.89 -20.45 13.78
C GLN A 46 5.63 -19.91 15.01
N SER A 47 5.69 -20.69 16.09
CA SER A 47 6.41 -20.33 17.31
C SER A 47 7.88 -20.09 16.98
N LEU A 48 8.33 -18.85 17.09
CA LEU A 48 9.71 -18.45 16.80
C LEU A 48 10.60 -18.79 18.00
N THR A 49 10.85 -20.08 18.21
CA THR A 49 11.60 -20.59 19.37
C THR A 49 13.11 -20.49 19.20
N SER A 50 13.60 -20.27 17.98
CA SER A 50 15.03 -20.16 17.68
C SER A 50 15.35 -19.03 16.68
N ILE A 51 16.61 -18.60 16.65
CA ILE A 51 17.11 -17.58 15.71
C ILE A 51 16.94 -18.03 14.24
N PRO A 52 17.27 -19.28 13.85
CA PRO A 52 17.00 -19.78 12.49
C PRO A 52 15.53 -19.72 12.08
N ASP A 53 14.62 -20.06 12.99
CA ASP A 53 13.17 -20.01 12.73
C ASP A 53 12.72 -18.55 12.49
N ALA A 54 13.22 -17.63 13.32
CA ALA A 54 12.96 -16.20 13.18
C ALA A 54 13.49 -15.63 11.86
N MET A 55 14.71 -16.01 11.44
CA MET A 55 15.28 -15.61 10.15
C MET A 55 14.47 -16.15 8.97
N THR A 56 14.04 -17.41 9.05
CA THR A 56 13.23 -18.05 8.01
C THR A 56 11.87 -17.35 7.86
N ALA A 57 11.22 -17.06 9.00
CA ALA A 57 9.98 -16.31 9.01
C ALA A 57 10.16 -14.89 8.44
N PHE A 58 11.23 -14.20 8.80
CA PHE A 58 11.54 -12.87 8.28
C PHE A 58 11.73 -12.88 6.76
N ILE A 59 12.54 -13.80 6.23
CA ILE A 59 12.77 -13.93 4.78
C ILE A 59 11.45 -14.23 4.05
N ARG A 60 10.63 -15.13 4.60
CA ARG A 60 9.32 -15.46 4.03
C ARG A 60 8.39 -14.25 3.99
N ILE A 61 8.26 -13.53 5.10
CA ILE A 61 7.42 -12.33 5.20
C ILE A 61 7.93 -11.24 4.25
N GLY A 62 9.24 -10.99 4.23
CA GLY A 62 9.84 -10.02 3.32
C GLY A 62 9.64 -10.38 1.85
N GLY A 63 9.72 -11.67 1.50
CA GLY A 63 9.42 -12.17 0.16
C GLY A 63 7.96 -11.92 -0.24
N SER A 64 7.00 -12.27 0.64
CA SER A 64 5.57 -12.04 0.39
C SER A 64 5.23 -10.55 0.28
N LEU A 65 5.83 -9.72 1.14
CA LEU A 65 5.68 -8.26 1.09
C LEU A 65 6.15 -7.71 -0.26
N LYS A 66 7.35 -8.11 -0.69
CA LYS A 66 7.93 -7.70 -1.98
C LYS A 66 7.02 -8.08 -3.14
N GLU A 67 6.56 -9.33 -3.19
CA GLU A 67 5.73 -9.81 -4.30
C GLU A 67 4.39 -9.06 -4.34
N THR A 68 3.76 -8.83 -3.19
CA THR A 68 2.49 -8.10 -3.09
C THR A 68 2.65 -6.64 -3.52
N LEU A 69 3.71 -5.96 -3.07
CA LEU A 69 4.01 -4.60 -3.52
C LEU A 69 4.31 -4.55 -5.01
N HIS A 70 5.04 -5.53 -5.55
CA HIS A 70 5.31 -5.62 -6.98
C HIS A 70 4.04 -5.80 -7.80
N MET A 71 3.12 -6.65 -7.34
CA MET A 71 1.81 -6.84 -7.98
C MET A 71 1.00 -5.54 -8.00
N ILE A 72 0.93 -4.83 -6.87
CA ILE A 72 0.13 -3.60 -6.74
C ILE A 72 0.76 -2.42 -7.51
N LEU A 73 2.06 -2.19 -7.33
CA LEU A 73 2.73 -0.96 -7.78
C LEU A 73 3.33 -1.06 -9.18
N ILE A 74 3.71 -2.26 -9.62
CA ILE A 74 4.41 -2.45 -10.91
C ILE A 74 3.51 -3.13 -11.92
N ARG A 75 2.79 -4.19 -11.52
CA ARG A 75 1.89 -4.91 -12.44
C ARG A 75 0.48 -4.31 -12.50
N GLY A 76 0.09 -3.51 -11.50
CA GLY A 76 -1.27 -2.98 -11.38
C GLY A 76 -2.33 -4.08 -11.13
N GLU A 77 -1.90 -5.27 -10.71
CA GLU A 77 -2.76 -6.43 -10.47
C GLU A 77 -3.27 -6.43 -9.03
N PHE A 78 -4.59 -6.56 -8.85
CA PHE A 78 -5.21 -6.70 -7.53
C PHE A 78 -6.35 -7.70 -7.55
N ASP A 79 -6.36 -8.61 -6.57
CA ASP A 79 -7.36 -9.67 -6.47
C ASP A 79 -8.71 -9.08 -6.01
N GLN A 80 -9.77 -9.37 -6.76
CA GLN A 80 -11.09 -8.75 -6.63
C GLN A 80 -11.80 -9.07 -5.30
N GLU A 81 -11.32 -10.03 -4.53
CA GLU A 81 -11.99 -10.49 -3.30
C GLU A 81 -11.86 -9.52 -2.12
N SER A 82 -10.86 -8.63 -2.11
CA SER A 82 -10.81 -7.56 -1.12
C SER A 82 -11.49 -6.31 -1.70
N ASN A 83 -12.65 -5.95 -1.14
CA ASN A 83 -13.56 -4.86 -1.55
C ASN A 83 -12.96 -3.43 -1.40
N ASN A 84 -11.66 -3.28 -1.60
CA ASN A 84 -10.91 -2.07 -1.34
C ASN A 84 -10.42 -1.48 -2.67
N LYS A 85 -11.35 -0.84 -3.39
CA LYS A 85 -11.13 -0.11 -4.66
C LYS A 85 -10.02 0.96 -4.62
N GLN A 86 -9.50 1.25 -3.43
CA GLN A 86 -8.51 2.28 -3.15
C GLN A 86 -7.07 1.90 -3.52
N MET A 87 -6.81 0.70 -4.06
CA MET A 87 -5.45 0.17 -4.26
C MET A 87 -4.97 0.09 -5.72
N TYR A 88 -5.75 0.53 -6.70
CA TYR A 88 -5.27 0.62 -8.09
C TYR A 88 -4.30 1.80 -8.24
N PHE A 89 -3.00 1.52 -8.14
CA PHE A 89 -1.96 2.54 -8.23
C PHE A 89 -2.05 3.35 -9.52
N ASP A 90 -2.22 2.68 -10.67
CA ASP A 90 -2.29 3.35 -11.97
C ASP A 90 -3.45 4.34 -12.06
N ALA A 91 -4.66 3.91 -11.67
CA ALA A 91 -5.83 4.79 -11.67
C ALA A 91 -5.61 5.99 -10.76
N ARG A 92 -5.05 5.76 -9.57
CA ARG A 92 -4.82 6.83 -8.60
C ARG A 92 -3.71 7.79 -9.03
N LEU A 93 -2.68 7.29 -9.68
CA LEU A 93 -1.60 8.09 -10.25
C LEU A 93 -2.10 8.95 -11.40
N VAL A 94 -2.96 8.40 -12.28
CA VAL A 94 -3.63 9.15 -13.35
C VAL A 94 -4.50 10.28 -12.76
N GLU A 95 -5.27 10.02 -11.70
CA GLU A 95 -6.05 11.06 -11.01
C GLU A 95 -5.15 12.18 -10.45
N MET A 96 -4.02 11.82 -9.83
CA MET A 96 -3.07 12.82 -9.30
C MET A 96 -2.40 13.62 -10.42
N LEU A 97 -2.12 13.01 -11.58
CA LEU A 97 -1.58 13.70 -12.75
C LEU A 97 -2.60 14.65 -13.38
N ASP A 98 -3.85 14.23 -13.51
CA ASP A 98 -4.95 15.08 -13.97
C ASP A 98 -5.14 16.29 -13.04
N GLN A 99 -5.07 16.07 -11.73
CA GLN A 99 -5.12 17.15 -10.74
C GLN A 99 -3.92 18.10 -10.87
N LEU A 100 -2.71 17.60 -11.08
CA LEU A 100 -1.52 18.42 -11.34
C LEU A 100 -1.69 19.27 -12.61
N SER A 101 -2.22 18.68 -13.68
CA SER A 101 -2.50 19.39 -14.94
C SER A 101 -3.49 20.54 -14.73
N LYS A 102 -4.58 20.29 -14.01
CA LYS A 102 -5.56 21.33 -13.64
C LYS A 102 -4.92 22.44 -12.81
N GLU A 103 -4.15 22.07 -11.79
CA GLU A 103 -3.41 22.99 -10.92
C GLU A 103 -2.48 23.90 -11.75
N LEU A 104 -1.69 23.33 -12.66
CA LEU A 104 -0.81 24.08 -13.58
C LEU A 104 -1.58 25.00 -14.53
N HIS A 105 -2.69 24.54 -15.10
CA HIS A 105 -3.51 25.36 -16.00
C HIS A 105 -4.16 26.54 -15.27
N THR A 106 -4.52 26.37 -14.00
CA THR A 106 -5.10 27.47 -13.20
C THR A 106 -4.07 28.48 -12.68
N SER A 107 -2.81 28.06 -12.52
CA SER A 107 -1.74 28.92 -12.03
C SER A 107 -1.18 29.85 -13.12
N PHE A 108 -1.21 29.43 -14.37
CA PHE A 108 -0.85 30.24 -15.53
C PHE A 108 -1.98 31.19 -15.91
N LYS A 109 -2.24 32.19 -15.05
CA LYS A 109 -3.01 33.38 -15.45
C LYS A 109 -2.02 34.48 -15.71
N PHE A 110 -1.91 34.91 -16.97
CA PHE A 110 -1.23 36.15 -17.27
C PHE A 110 -1.87 37.25 -16.43
N SER A 111 -1.06 37.90 -15.60
CA SER A 111 -1.42 39.19 -15.00
C SER A 111 -1.97 40.08 -16.12
N GLU A 112 -3.05 40.84 -15.88
CA GLU A 112 -3.52 41.84 -16.85
C GLU A 112 -2.40 42.82 -17.22
N ASN A 113 -1.39 42.95 -16.34
CA ASN A 113 -0.21 43.79 -16.51
C ASN A 113 1.04 43.03 -16.99
N PHE A 114 0.94 41.73 -17.30
CA PHE A 114 2.10 40.90 -17.68
C PHE A 114 2.93 41.54 -18.80
N LEU A 115 2.27 42.00 -19.86
CA LEU A 115 2.94 42.67 -20.98
C LEU A 115 3.61 43.99 -20.54
N VAL A 116 3.02 44.72 -19.59
CA VAL A 116 3.58 45.96 -19.06
C VAL A 116 4.85 45.67 -18.23
N GLU A 117 4.80 44.64 -17.39
CA GLU A 117 5.94 44.18 -16.59
C GLU A 117 7.09 43.68 -17.48
N GLU A 118 6.80 42.86 -18.49
CA GLU A 118 7.82 42.35 -19.41
C GLU A 118 8.46 43.46 -20.25
N ILE A 119 7.65 44.41 -20.76
CA ILE A 119 8.15 45.59 -21.48
C ILE A 119 9.03 46.45 -20.57
N GLN A 120 8.69 46.57 -19.29
CA GLN A 120 9.50 47.31 -18.31
C GLN A 120 10.86 46.66 -18.11
N VAL A 121 10.91 45.34 -17.90
CA VAL A 121 12.17 44.56 -17.80
C VAL A 121 13.02 44.73 -19.07
N LEU A 122 12.40 44.71 -20.24
CA LEU A 122 13.08 44.94 -21.52
C LEU A 122 13.65 46.36 -21.67
N LYS A 123 12.95 47.39 -21.17
CA LYS A 123 13.43 48.78 -21.14
C LYS A 123 14.63 48.92 -20.22
N GLU A 124 14.54 48.43 -18.99
CA GLU A 124 15.59 48.51 -17.96
C GLU A 124 16.88 47.83 -18.42
N ALA A 125 16.75 46.68 -19.07
CA ALA A 125 17.89 45.94 -19.59
C ALA A 125 18.43 46.50 -20.93
N ASN A 126 17.97 47.66 -21.42
CA ASN A 126 18.28 48.20 -22.75
C ASN A 126 18.00 47.19 -23.90
N GLY A 127 17.11 46.22 -23.70
CA GLY A 127 16.80 45.14 -24.63
C GLY A 127 16.04 45.60 -25.88
N ILE A 128 15.37 46.74 -25.82
CA ILE A 128 14.54 47.30 -26.92
C ILE A 128 15.38 48.13 -27.91
N ARG A 129 16.64 48.46 -27.60
CA ARG A 129 17.47 49.37 -28.40
C ARG A 129 17.93 48.80 -29.76
N LEU A 130 17.82 47.50 -30.00
CA LEU A 130 18.24 46.85 -31.23
C LEU A 130 17.03 46.27 -31.98
N PRO A 131 16.89 46.53 -33.29
CA PRO A 131 15.90 45.85 -34.11
C PRO A 131 16.11 44.33 -34.00
N HIS A 132 15.04 43.60 -33.69
CA HIS A 132 14.94 42.14 -33.86
C HIS A 132 15.76 41.25 -32.90
N THR A 133 16.32 41.76 -31.79
CA THR A 133 17.05 40.89 -30.85
C THR A 133 16.69 41.12 -29.39
N LEU A 134 16.07 40.11 -28.77
CA LEU A 134 15.99 39.97 -27.32
C LEU A 134 17.36 39.52 -26.81
N ARG A 135 17.92 40.24 -25.82
CA ARG A 135 19.19 39.82 -25.19
C ARG A 135 18.97 38.50 -24.43
N PRO A 136 19.87 37.51 -24.55
CA PRO A 136 19.74 36.22 -23.88
C PRO A 136 19.46 36.31 -22.38
N ASN A 137 20.09 37.26 -21.68
CA ASN A 137 19.92 37.43 -20.23
C ASN A 137 18.52 37.90 -19.84
N VAL A 138 17.86 38.69 -20.70
CA VAL A 138 16.50 39.18 -20.44
C VAL A 138 15.49 38.06 -20.65
N PHE A 139 15.66 37.30 -21.75
CA PHE A 139 14.88 36.11 -21.99
C PHE A 139 15.04 35.08 -20.86
N TYR A 140 16.27 34.84 -20.42
CA TYR A 140 16.56 33.95 -19.30
C TYR A 140 15.88 34.41 -18.01
N HIS A 141 15.97 35.69 -17.66
CA HIS A 141 15.33 36.23 -16.46
C HIS A 141 13.80 36.07 -16.48
N LEU A 142 13.16 36.38 -17.61
CA LEU A 142 11.71 36.23 -17.78
C LEU A 142 11.29 34.75 -17.67
N LEU A 143 12.02 33.86 -18.34
CA LEU A 143 11.77 32.42 -18.29
C LEU A 143 11.98 31.85 -16.88
N GLN A 144 13.04 32.29 -16.18
CA GLN A 144 13.30 31.89 -14.80
C GLN A 144 12.18 32.35 -13.85
N ARG A 145 11.63 33.55 -14.04
CA ARG A 145 10.49 34.04 -13.26
C ARG A 145 9.27 33.12 -13.40
N GLU A 146 8.94 32.73 -14.63
CA GLU A 146 7.82 31.81 -14.88
C GLU A 146 8.07 30.39 -14.35
N VAL A 147 9.30 29.89 -14.44
CA VAL A 147 9.68 28.60 -13.84
C VAL A 147 9.56 28.64 -12.32
N ASN A 148 10.00 29.74 -11.68
CA ASN A 148 9.88 29.90 -10.23
C ASN A 148 8.41 29.92 -9.78
N ASN A 149 7.51 30.50 -10.57
CA ASN A 149 6.07 30.50 -10.27
C ASN A 149 5.47 29.09 -10.19
N ILE A 150 6.01 28.13 -10.95
CA ILE A 150 5.53 26.74 -10.98
C ILE A 150 6.41 25.75 -10.20
N SER A 151 7.49 26.22 -9.57
CA SER A 151 8.50 25.40 -8.88
C SER A 151 7.93 24.54 -7.74
N SER A 152 6.85 24.98 -7.10
CA SER A 152 6.22 24.25 -5.98
C SER A 152 5.32 23.09 -6.42
N PHE A 153 4.86 23.07 -7.68
CA PHE A 153 3.90 22.07 -8.18
C PHE A 153 4.49 20.65 -8.23
N PRO A 154 5.70 20.44 -8.78
CA PRO A 154 6.34 19.13 -8.75
C PRO A 154 6.54 18.61 -7.32
N ILE A 155 6.93 19.48 -6.38
CA ILE A 155 7.14 19.12 -4.97
C ILE A 155 5.82 18.66 -4.35
N SER A 156 4.74 19.43 -4.55
CA SER A 156 3.39 19.08 -4.08
C SER A 156 2.90 17.75 -4.67
N PHE A 157 3.12 17.53 -5.96
CA PHE A 157 2.76 16.29 -6.64
C PHE A 157 3.50 15.08 -6.07
N VAL A 158 4.83 15.17 -5.91
CA VAL A 158 5.64 14.08 -5.32
C VAL A 158 5.14 13.76 -3.91
N ASN A 159 4.85 14.78 -3.09
CA ASN A 159 4.31 14.56 -1.74
C ASN A 159 2.95 13.84 -1.75
N LYS A 160 2.06 14.17 -2.69
CA LYS A 160 0.76 13.48 -2.85
C LYS A 160 0.94 12.01 -3.25
N VAL A 161 1.77 11.74 -4.25
CA VAL A 161 2.09 10.36 -4.69
C VAL A 161 2.70 9.58 -3.53
N TRP A 162 3.59 10.22 -2.79
CA TRP A 162 4.25 9.59 -1.67
C TRP A 162 3.32 9.24 -0.51
N GLY A 163 2.43 10.16 -0.11
CA GLY A 163 1.45 9.89 0.93
C GLY A 163 0.53 8.72 0.58
N TYR A 164 0.20 8.55 -0.71
CA TYR A 164 -0.51 7.36 -1.18
C TYR A 164 0.33 6.09 -1.04
N LEU A 165 1.59 6.11 -1.50
CA LEU A 165 2.49 4.96 -1.40
C LEU A 165 2.71 4.52 0.05
N GLU A 166 2.80 5.47 0.99
CA GLU A 166 2.90 5.19 2.42
C GLU A 166 1.69 4.40 2.92
N VAL A 167 0.47 4.83 2.59
CA VAL A 167 -0.77 4.15 2.98
C VAL A 167 -0.83 2.73 2.40
N VAL A 168 -0.46 2.56 1.13
CA VAL A 168 -0.43 1.24 0.48
C VAL A 168 0.59 0.33 1.17
N CYS A 169 1.82 0.81 1.38
CA CYS A 169 2.88 0.07 2.05
C CYS A 169 2.48 -0.34 3.47
N LEU A 170 1.90 0.56 4.26
CA LEU A 170 1.42 0.26 5.61
C LEU A 170 0.35 -0.82 5.60
N LYS A 171 -0.60 -0.74 4.68
CA LYS A 171 -1.69 -1.72 4.59
C LYS A 171 -1.17 -3.11 4.23
N VAL A 172 -0.28 -3.20 3.25
CA VAL A 172 0.36 -4.46 2.85
C VAL A 172 1.24 -4.99 4.00
N LEU A 173 1.93 -4.12 4.72
CA LEU A 173 2.74 -4.51 5.86
C LEU A 173 1.89 -5.07 7.01
N ILE A 174 0.77 -4.44 7.35
CA ILE A 174 -0.16 -4.90 8.38
C ILE A 174 -0.74 -6.27 8.00
N ASP A 175 -1.10 -6.45 6.73
CA ASP A 175 -1.66 -7.72 6.23
C ASP A 175 -0.66 -8.88 6.37
N HIS A 176 0.59 -8.68 5.95
CA HIS A 176 1.63 -9.72 6.02
C HIS A 176 2.25 -9.90 7.42
N CYS A 177 2.24 -8.87 8.27
CA CYS A 177 2.86 -8.89 9.60
C CYS A 177 1.87 -9.00 10.76
N GLY A 178 0.55 -9.02 10.53
CA GLY A 178 -0.46 -8.99 11.58
C GLY A 178 -0.33 -10.12 12.61
N ASN A 179 0.20 -11.27 12.19
CA ASN A 179 0.47 -12.42 13.04
C ASN A 179 1.76 -12.30 13.86
N TYR A 180 2.58 -11.28 13.60
CA TYR A 180 3.85 -11.06 14.27
C TYR A 180 4.04 -9.58 14.70
N PRO A 181 3.46 -9.18 15.85
CA PRO A 181 3.46 -7.78 16.31
C PRO A 181 4.86 -7.16 16.39
N GLN A 182 5.85 -7.93 16.85
CA GLN A 182 7.26 -7.52 16.93
C GLN A 182 7.90 -7.17 15.58
N PHE A 183 7.48 -7.80 14.49
CA PHE A 183 7.94 -7.45 13.14
C PHE A 183 7.18 -6.23 12.60
N SER A 184 5.87 -6.15 12.85
CA SER A 184 5.04 -5.04 12.38
C SER A 184 5.57 -3.68 12.86
N VAL A 185 5.90 -3.54 14.16
CA VAL A 185 6.38 -2.27 14.73
C VAL A 185 7.75 -1.88 14.18
N THR A 186 8.65 -2.86 14.03
CA THR A 186 10.03 -2.63 13.60
C THR A 186 10.09 -2.25 12.11
N LEU A 187 9.37 -2.99 11.26
CA LEU A 187 9.30 -2.72 9.83
C LEU A 187 8.56 -1.41 9.52
N THR A 188 7.50 -1.10 10.27
CA THR A 188 6.76 0.16 10.12
C THR A 188 7.68 1.35 10.40
N LYS A 189 8.44 1.32 11.50
CA LYS A 189 9.42 2.36 11.82
C LYS A 189 10.52 2.49 10.76
N TYR A 190 11.04 1.36 10.27
CA TYR A 190 12.12 1.36 9.28
C TYR A 190 11.65 1.87 7.91
N MET A 191 10.44 1.50 7.47
CA MET A 191 9.84 2.07 6.26
C MET A 191 9.62 3.58 6.44
N ILE A 192 8.94 4.03 7.49
CA ILE A 192 8.69 5.47 7.70
C ILE A 192 10.00 6.28 7.72
N LEU A 193 11.04 5.78 8.39
CA LEU A 193 12.33 6.48 8.50
C LEU A 193 13.07 6.57 7.17
N ASN A 194 13.23 5.45 6.45
CA ASN A 194 13.86 5.46 5.13
C ASN A 194 13.04 6.27 4.13
N PHE A 195 11.71 6.21 4.25
CA PHE A 195 10.82 6.94 3.37
C PHE A 195 10.96 8.46 3.58
N HIS A 196 11.00 8.91 4.84
CA HIS A 196 11.17 10.33 5.17
C HIS A 196 12.53 10.87 4.75
N ILE A 197 13.61 10.10 4.95
CA ILE A 197 14.96 10.48 4.51
C ILE A 197 15.02 10.64 2.97
N THR A 198 14.38 9.73 2.22
CA THR A 198 14.38 9.80 0.75
C THR A 198 13.65 11.04 0.23
N ILE A 199 12.54 11.43 0.86
CA ILE A 199 11.83 12.68 0.51
C ILE A 199 12.71 13.90 0.76
N ILE A 200 13.33 13.98 1.94
CA ILE A 200 14.20 15.12 2.31
C ILE A 200 15.34 15.25 1.30
N MET A 201 15.94 14.12 0.88
CA MET A 201 17.00 14.10 -0.13
C MET A 201 16.50 14.49 -1.53
N LEU A 202 15.27 14.11 -1.90
CA LEU A 202 14.69 14.51 -3.19
C LEU A 202 14.34 16.01 -3.20
N GLN A 203 13.88 16.55 -2.06
CA GLN A 203 13.57 17.98 -1.89
C GLN A 203 14.81 18.87 -1.82
N THR A 204 15.98 18.37 -1.40
CA THR A 204 17.23 19.12 -1.46
C THR A 204 17.92 19.08 -2.82
N CYS A 205 17.50 18.18 -3.72
CA CYS A 205 18.01 18.07 -5.09
C CYS A 205 17.23 18.89 -6.13
N ILE A 206 16.06 19.45 -5.78
CA ILE A 206 15.23 20.34 -6.62
C ILE A 206 15.40 21.77 -6.13
#